data_AF-A0A7W9Z2A6-F1
#
_entry.id   AF-A0A7W9Z2A6-F1
#
_cell.length_a   1.000
_cell.length_b   1.000
_cell.length_c   1.000
_cell.angle_alpha   90.00
_cell.angle_beta   90.00
_cell.angle_gamma   90.00
#
_symmetry.space_group_name_H-M   'P 1'
#
loop_
_entity.id
_entity.type
_entity.pdbx_description
1 polymer ?
#
loop_
_entity_poly.entity_id
_entity_poly.type
_entity_poly.pdbx_seq_one_letter_code
_entity_poly.pdbx_strand_id
1 'polypeptide(L)'
;MLTKQTGTVDMEDGTGAIVTLPTFPALQKTVTSLTDNLTGAAAQAQASSSQASAFASASLKSATDSDTARAASVVAKDAAAASAVTAGTSASNATSKATDAATSATTATTKAAAADASAVAAAGSATTSRNNSDNAGFSAASALSSKGAAETAQGLALQYANAPVNVQVSPGNFSAFHWAEQARLTAIGALIYRGKWSAASGAMPDSPKVGDFYIVSAAGTVSTVKYGVGDMLVYDGDSWDRIDNQTVVTTVAGRTGNVVIGISDLAGLQGTLDAKAPLASPAFSGLVDMPSATGRCFFASGAGDGASYATHNSRVHLHWGLGLADYTDTVRGVYDARTGTWDTLGGYKVNGKAVWHAGNFDPGSYLPVGVRTSKDGTVLASGSPPNISGIVNNNATALCIANNNNQYAAAVMSFLRDGQYGAHFGIDTDNQWKVGGWSMGANAYRVIHEGVTNWNCAGQVAGNSLTTQSNGGAYINGNGSGLQHNGNAYFAGQMNRLWANSAGWVGMPRIFVQGSDPGGAAQDGDLWIW
;
A
#
# COMPACT_ATOMS: atom_id res chain seq x y z
N MET A 1 74.40 -112.85 32.83
CA MET A 1 73.47 -113.50 31.88
C MET A 1 72.71 -112.36 31.22
N LEU A 2 72.89 -111.93 29.97
CA LEU A 2 73.12 -112.60 28.70
C LEU A 2 74.31 -111.97 27.94
N THR A 3 75.29 -112.77 27.54
CA THR A 3 76.42 -112.36 26.66
C THR A 3 76.62 -113.31 25.47
N LYS A 4 75.67 -114.24 25.23
CA LYS A 4 75.79 -115.18 24.09
C LYS A 4 75.37 -114.48 22.79
N GLN A 5 76.35 -114.31 21.92
CA GLN A 5 76.23 -113.63 20.62
C GLN A 5 75.48 -114.47 19.56
N THR A 6 75.23 -115.76 19.80
CA THR A 6 74.54 -116.70 18.89
C THR A 6 73.91 -117.89 19.63
N GLY A 7 72.74 -118.35 19.17
CA GLY A 7 72.01 -119.54 19.66
C GLY A 7 70.66 -119.23 20.33
N THR A 8 69.63 -120.00 19.99
CA THR A 8 68.29 -119.97 20.59
C THR A 8 68.31 -120.51 22.01
N VAL A 9 67.61 -119.85 22.93
CA VAL A 9 67.47 -120.30 24.33
C VAL A 9 66.06 -120.84 24.49
N ASP A 10 65.95 -122.16 24.53
CA ASP A 10 64.71 -122.86 24.78
C ASP A 10 64.43 -122.87 26.28
N MET A 11 63.33 -122.24 26.69
CA MET A 11 62.87 -122.23 28.07
C MET A 11 61.53 -122.93 28.13
N GLU A 12 61.41 -123.97 28.93
CA GLU A 12 60.13 -124.61 29.21
C GLU A 12 59.27 -123.60 29.97
N ASP A 13 58.14 -123.17 29.38
CA ASP A 13 57.16 -122.46 30.19
C ASP A 13 56.61 -123.42 31.24
N GLY A 14 56.11 -122.90 32.35
CA GLY A 14 55.66 -123.72 33.49
C GLY A 14 54.52 -124.70 33.19
N THR A 15 54.12 -124.89 31.92
CA THR A 15 53.18 -125.91 31.45
C THR A 15 53.84 -127.06 30.67
N GLY A 16 55.17 -127.05 30.50
CA GLY A 16 55.92 -128.10 29.82
C GLY A 16 56.17 -127.84 28.32
N ALA A 17 55.72 -126.69 27.79
CA ALA A 17 55.94 -126.31 26.41
C ALA A 17 57.27 -125.53 26.28
N ILE A 18 58.15 -125.97 25.38
CA ILE A 18 59.40 -125.25 25.10
C ILE A 18 59.09 -123.95 24.35
N VAL A 19 59.36 -122.82 25.02
CA VAL A 19 59.31 -121.47 24.44
C VAL A 19 60.72 -121.03 24.08
N THR A 20 60.98 -120.95 22.79
CA THR A 20 62.26 -120.49 22.26
C THR A 20 62.37 -118.96 22.36
N LEU A 21 63.26 -118.47 23.23
CA LEU A 21 63.58 -117.05 23.29
C LEU A 21 64.42 -116.62 22.07
N PRO A 22 64.09 -115.46 21.46
CA PRO A 22 64.88 -114.90 20.38
C PRO A 22 66.31 -114.59 20.83
N THR A 23 67.28 -114.78 19.94
CA THR A 23 68.70 -114.49 20.21
C THR A 23 68.90 -113.00 20.48
N PHE A 24 69.97 -112.62 21.20
CA PHE A 24 70.28 -111.20 21.44
C PHE A 24 70.34 -110.34 20.15
N PRO A 25 70.97 -110.82 19.05
CA PRO A 25 70.89 -110.13 17.75
C PRO A 25 69.45 -109.99 17.19
N ALA A 26 68.59 -110.99 17.40
CA ALA A 26 67.19 -110.93 16.98
C ALA A 26 66.39 -109.91 17.81
N LEU A 27 66.61 -109.87 19.14
CA LEU A 27 66.06 -108.82 20.01
C LEU A 27 66.55 -107.43 19.61
N GLN A 28 67.85 -107.28 19.32
CA GLN A 28 68.43 -106.02 18.86
C GLN A 28 67.81 -105.57 17.52
N LYS A 29 67.61 -106.49 16.57
CA LYS A 29 66.91 -106.22 15.30
C LYS A 29 65.45 -105.81 15.52
N THR A 30 64.74 -106.44 16.44
CA THR A 30 63.36 -106.05 16.81
C THR A 30 63.32 -104.67 17.47
N VAL A 31 64.23 -104.38 18.40
CA VAL A 31 64.35 -103.06 19.04
C VAL A 31 64.70 -101.98 18.02
N THR A 32 65.62 -102.24 17.09
CA THR A 32 65.94 -101.33 15.99
C THR A 32 64.71 -101.11 15.11
N SER A 33 63.98 -102.17 14.72
CA SER A 33 62.75 -102.04 13.94
C SER A 33 61.65 -101.27 14.67
N LEU A 34 61.49 -101.48 16.00
CA LEU A 34 60.58 -100.67 16.82
C LEU A 34 61.02 -99.20 16.87
N THR A 35 62.32 -98.95 16.98
CA THR A 35 62.89 -97.60 17.00
C THR A 35 62.67 -96.90 15.65
N ASP A 36 62.90 -97.60 14.54
CA ASP A 36 62.66 -97.11 13.18
C ASP A 36 61.17 -96.82 12.95
N ASN A 37 60.28 -97.72 13.39
CA ASN A 37 58.83 -97.53 13.33
C ASN A 37 58.37 -96.34 14.19
N LEU A 38 58.89 -96.20 15.41
CA LEU A 38 58.58 -95.08 16.31
C LEU A 38 59.09 -93.76 15.73
N THR A 39 60.29 -93.76 15.14
CA THR A 39 60.88 -92.59 14.48
C THR A 39 60.06 -92.20 13.25
N GLY A 40 59.61 -93.18 12.45
CA GLY A 40 58.73 -92.95 11.31
C GLY A 40 57.35 -92.42 11.72
N ALA A 41 56.75 -92.97 12.77
CA ALA A 41 55.49 -92.49 13.33
C ALA A 41 55.61 -91.07 13.91
N ALA A 42 56.70 -90.76 14.61
CA ALA A 42 57.00 -89.42 15.11
C ALA A 42 57.19 -88.40 13.96
N ALA A 43 57.89 -88.79 12.90
CA ALA A 43 58.05 -87.97 11.70
C ALA A 43 56.70 -87.69 11.00
N GLN A 44 55.83 -88.71 10.88
CA GLN A 44 54.48 -88.54 10.35
C GLN A 44 53.63 -87.61 11.23
N ALA A 45 53.66 -87.77 12.56
CA ALA A 45 52.95 -86.90 13.48
C ALA A 45 53.43 -85.44 13.40
N GLN A 46 54.75 -85.23 13.26
CA GLN A 46 55.32 -83.89 13.10
C GLN A 46 54.95 -83.26 11.75
N ALA A 47 54.88 -84.05 10.67
CA ALA A 47 54.38 -83.62 9.38
C ALA A 47 52.89 -83.23 9.43
N SER A 48 52.04 -84.04 10.08
CA SER A 48 50.63 -83.72 10.29
C SER A 48 50.42 -82.46 11.14
N SER A 49 51.22 -82.29 12.20
CA SER A 49 51.19 -81.06 13.01
C SER A 49 51.59 -79.82 12.21
N SER A 50 52.56 -79.95 11.31
CA SER A 50 53.02 -78.85 10.43
C SER A 50 51.96 -78.50 9.38
N GLN A 51 51.25 -79.51 8.86
CA GLN A 51 50.12 -79.29 7.96
C GLN A 51 48.93 -78.64 8.68
N ALA A 52 48.63 -79.05 9.92
CA ALA A 52 47.58 -78.44 10.73
C ALA A 52 47.88 -76.96 11.04
N SER A 53 49.12 -76.61 11.38
CA SER A 53 49.51 -75.21 11.61
C SER A 53 49.45 -74.37 10.34
N ALA A 54 49.78 -74.94 9.17
CA ALA A 54 49.61 -74.28 7.88
C ALA A 54 48.13 -74.00 7.57
N PHE A 55 47.22 -74.95 7.81
CA PHE A 55 45.79 -74.74 7.63
C PHE A 55 45.22 -73.69 8.60
N ALA A 56 45.63 -73.70 9.88
CA ALA A 56 45.24 -72.68 10.84
C ALA A 56 45.69 -71.27 10.40
N SER A 57 46.93 -71.15 9.90
CA SER A 57 47.47 -69.89 9.38
C SER A 57 46.71 -69.40 8.14
N ALA A 58 46.36 -70.30 7.22
CA ALA A 58 45.55 -69.97 6.05
C ALA A 58 44.12 -69.53 6.41
N SER A 59 43.50 -70.19 7.41
CA SER A 59 42.18 -69.80 7.93
C SER A 59 42.21 -68.41 8.57
N LEU A 60 43.21 -68.11 9.37
CA LEU A 60 43.40 -66.78 9.98
C LEU A 60 43.61 -65.69 8.90
N LYS A 61 44.41 -65.99 7.86
CA LYS A 61 44.57 -65.08 6.73
C LYS A 61 43.22 -64.83 6.02
N SER A 62 42.44 -65.89 5.76
CA SER A 62 41.14 -65.76 5.11
C SER A 62 40.15 -64.94 5.95
N ALA A 63 40.15 -65.10 7.27
CA ALA A 63 39.36 -64.26 8.18
C ALA A 63 39.78 -62.78 8.10
N THR A 64 41.08 -62.51 8.08
CA THR A 64 41.64 -61.15 7.97
C THR A 64 41.31 -60.50 6.61
N ASP A 65 41.42 -61.25 5.51
CA ASP A 65 41.03 -60.79 4.17
C ASP A 65 39.51 -60.47 4.13
N SER A 66 38.68 -61.28 4.80
CA SER A 66 37.23 -61.05 4.91
C SER A 66 36.90 -59.79 5.71
N ASP A 67 37.56 -59.56 6.84
CA ASP A 67 37.40 -58.34 7.63
C ASP A 67 37.85 -57.10 6.85
N THR A 68 38.95 -57.20 6.11
CA THR A 68 39.43 -56.12 5.23
C THR A 68 38.42 -55.80 4.12
N ALA A 69 37.84 -56.83 3.49
CA ALA A 69 36.81 -56.66 2.47
C ALA A 69 35.53 -56.02 3.05
N ARG A 70 35.12 -56.41 4.25
CA ARG A 70 33.99 -55.81 4.97
C ARG A 70 34.25 -54.33 5.28
N ALA A 71 35.45 -53.99 5.76
CA ALA A 71 35.84 -52.60 6.01
C ALA A 71 35.81 -51.76 4.72
N ALA A 72 36.37 -52.28 3.62
CA ALA A 72 36.33 -51.62 2.31
C ALA A 72 34.89 -51.40 1.80
N SER A 73 33.99 -52.35 2.03
CA SER A 73 32.57 -52.22 1.68
C SER A 73 31.87 -51.12 2.47
N VAL A 74 32.16 -50.98 3.77
CA VAL A 74 31.61 -49.88 4.59
C VAL A 74 32.09 -48.52 4.08
N VAL A 75 33.39 -48.39 3.79
CA VAL A 75 33.95 -47.14 3.22
C VAL A 75 33.30 -46.81 1.88
N ALA A 76 33.09 -47.80 1.00
CA ALA A 76 32.42 -47.60 -0.28
C ALA A 76 30.96 -47.15 -0.12
N LYS A 77 30.23 -47.71 0.85
CA LYS A 77 28.86 -47.30 1.17
C LYS A 77 28.82 -45.86 1.67
N ASP A 78 29.73 -45.48 2.56
CA ASP A 78 29.78 -44.12 3.10
C ASP A 78 30.16 -43.08 2.02
N ALA A 79 31.08 -43.43 1.11
CA ALA A 79 31.41 -42.62 -0.06
C ALA A 79 30.22 -42.45 -1.03
N ALA A 80 29.43 -43.50 -1.24
CA ALA A 80 28.21 -43.44 -2.03
C ALA A 80 27.15 -42.52 -1.38
N ALA A 81 26.98 -42.59 -0.05
CA ALA A 81 26.09 -41.70 0.68
C ALA A 81 26.52 -40.22 0.59
N ALA A 82 27.82 -39.93 0.72
CA ALA A 82 28.36 -38.58 0.54
C ALA A 82 28.14 -38.04 -0.89
N SER A 83 28.30 -38.91 -1.90
CA SER A 83 28.01 -38.57 -3.30
C SER A 83 26.54 -38.24 -3.52
N ALA A 84 25.62 -38.98 -2.89
CA ALA A 84 24.18 -38.70 -2.95
C ALA A 84 23.82 -37.34 -2.32
N VAL A 85 24.44 -36.98 -1.18
CA VAL A 85 24.27 -35.66 -0.55
C VAL A 85 24.77 -34.53 -1.47
N THR A 86 25.90 -34.74 -2.14
CA THR A 86 26.49 -33.78 -3.08
C THR A 86 25.59 -33.58 -4.31
N ALA A 87 24.99 -34.66 -4.81
CA ALA A 87 24.00 -34.60 -5.89
C ALA A 87 22.74 -33.82 -5.46
N GLY A 88 22.24 -34.04 -4.24
CA GLY A 88 21.10 -33.30 -3.69
C GLY A 88 21.38 -31.81 -3.51
N THR A 89 22.59 -31.45 -3.06
CA THR A 89 23.04 -30.06 -2.98
C THR A 89 23.11 -29.41 -4.35
N SER A 90 23.70 -30.12 -5.34
CA SER A 90 23.79 -29.64 -6.72
C SER A 90 22.41 -29.43 -7.36
N ALA A 91 21.46 -30.33 -7.10
CA ALA A 91 20.07 -30.19 -7.55
C ALA A 91 19.40 -28.96 -6.94
N SER A 92 19.57 -28.74 -5.63
CA SER A 92 19.03 -27.56 -4.93
C SER A 92 19.61 -26.26 -5.50
N ASN A 93 20.91 -26.22 -5.77
CA ASN A 93 21.57 -25.08 -6.40
C ASN A 93 21.02 -24.80 -7.81
N ALA A 94 20.77 -25.86 -8.60
CA ALA A 94 20.16 -25.72 -9.93
C ALA A 94 18.74 -25.14 -9.85
N THR A 95 17.93 -25.58 -8.88
CA THR A 95 16.58 -25.03 -8.63
C THR A 95 16.63 -23.55 -8.24
N SER A 96 17.55 -23.16 -7.36
CA SER A 96 17.75 -21.74 -7.00
C SER A 96 18.14 -20.92 -8.22
N LYS A 97 19.07 -21.41 -9.06
CA LYS A 97 19.48 -20.69 -10.28
C LYS A 97 18.36 -20.56 -11.32
N ALA A 98 17.50 -21.57 -11.44
CA ALA A 98 16.30 -21.47 -12.28
C ALA A 98 15.34 -20.38 -11.76
N THR A 99 15.21 -20.25 -10.44
CA THR A 99 14.38 -19.21 -9.80
C THR A 99 14.98 -17.81 -9.98
N ASP A 100 16.29 -17.67 -9.82
CA ASP A 100 17.02 -16.41 -10.09
C ASP A 100 16.81 -15.96 -11.55
N ALA A 101 16.88 -16.91 -12.50
CA ALA A 101 16.68 -16.64 -13.92
C ALA A 101 15.23 -16.22 -14.23
N ALA A 102 14.24 -16.88 -13.63
CA ALA A 102 12.83 -16.50 -13.76
C ALA A 102 12.57 -15.10 -13.21
N THR A 103 13.11 -14.78 -12.05
CA THR A 103 13.03 -13.44 -11.43
C THR A 103 13.69 -12.37 -12.31
N SER A 104 14.85 -12.68 -12.88
CA SER A 104 15.55 -11.79 -13.81
C SER A 104 14.72 -11.53 -15.08
N ALA A 105 14.03 -12.55 -15.60
CA ALA A 105 13.12 -12.40 -16.74
C ALA A 105 11.93 -11.48 -16.42
N THR A 106 11.27 -11.66 -15.27
CA THR A 106 10.19 -10.77 -14.82
C THR A 106 10.66 -9.32 -14.64
N THR A 107 11.88 -9.14 -14.11
CA THR A 107 12.50 -7.81 -13.97
C THR A 107 12.72 -7.16 -15.35
N ALA A 108 13.18 -7.93 -16.34
CA ALA A 108 13.36 -7.43 -17.70
C ALA A 108 12.02 -7.00 -18.33
N THR A 109 10.95 -7.78 -18.16
CA THR A 109 9.59 -7.41 -18.62
C THR A 109 9.09 -6.13 -17.97
N THR A 110 9.32 -5.96 -16.66
CA THR A 110 8.92 -4.75 -15.93
C THR A 110 9.68 -3.51 -16.44
N LYS A 111 10.99 -3.65 -16.69
CA LYS A 111 11.81 -2.57 -17.25
C LYS A 111 11.38 -2.19 -18.67
N ALA A 112 10.98 -3.15 -19.50
CA ALA A 112 10.44 -2.88 -20.83
C ALA A 112 9.14 -2.06 -20.74
N ALA A 113 8.20 -2.46 -19.88
CA ALA A 113 6.96 -1.70 -19.66
C ALA A 113 7.20 -0.27 -19.14
N ALA A 114 8.19 -0.09 -18.26
CA ALA A 114 8.59 1.23 -17.78
C ALA A 114 9.20 2.11 -18.89
N ALA A 115 9.96 1.50 -19.82
CA ALA A 115 10.49 2.20 -20.98
C ALA A 115 9.37 2.65 -21.94
N ASP A 116 8.37 1.79 -22.18
CA ASP A 116 7.20 2.13 -22.99
C ASP A 116 6.40 3.28 -22.38
N ALA A 117 6.16 3.23 -21.06
CA ALA A 117 5.50 4.33 -20.34
C ALA A 117 6.28 5.65 -20.44
N SER A 118 7.62 5.57 -20.37
CA SER A 118 8.50 6.75 -20.54
C SER A 118 8.42 7.32 -21.95
N ALA A 119 8.32 6.47 -22.98
CA ALA A 119 8.13 6.90 -24.36
C ALA A 119 6.78 7.62 -24.56
N VAL A 120 5.70 7.13 -23.95
CA VAL A 120 4.39 7.78 -23.97
C VAL A 120 4.44 9.15 -23.29
N ALA A 121 5.10 9.25 -22.12
CA ALA A 121 5.28 10.52 -21.42
C ALA A 121 6.08 11.56 -22.24
N ALA A 122 7.12 11.11 -22.95
CA ALA A 122 7.89 11.95 -23.87
C ALA A 122 7.02 12.46 -25.03
N ALA A 123 6.17 11.60 -25.62
CA ALA A 123 5.24 12.01 -26.67
C ALA A 123 4.21 13.05 -26.17
N GLY A 124 3.70 12.88 -24.95
CA GLY A 124 2.82 13.86 -24.31
C GLY A 124 3.49 15.23 -24.09
N SER A 125 4.77 15.21 -23.68
CA SER A 125 5.58 16.41 -23.52
C SER A 125 5.80 17.13 -24.86
N ALA A 126 6.03 16.40 -25.95
CA ALA A 126 6.16 16.96 -27.29
C ALA A 126 4.86 17.63 -27.77
N THR A 127 3.70 17.03 -27.49
CA THR A 127 2.39 17.66 -27.78
C THR A 127 2.18 18.94 -27.00
N THR A 128 2.51 18.95 -25.71
CA THR A 128 2.42 20.15 -24.86
C THR A 128 3.32 21.27 -25.39
N SER A 129 4.54 20.93 -25.82
CA SER A 129 5.45 21.90 -26.42
C SER A 129 4.89 22.51 -27.72
N ARG A 130 4.21 21.72 -28.57
CA ARG A 130 3.54 22.23 -29.77
C ARG A 130 2.41 23.20 -29.41
N ASN A 131 1.55 22.83 -28.47
CA ASN A 131 0.45 23.70 -28.03
C ASN A 131 0.96 25.04 -27.46
N ASN A 132 2.07 25.01 -26.72
CA ASN A 132 2.70 26.24 -26.23
C ASN A 132 3.22 27.13 -27.37
N SER A 133 3.78 26.53 -28.42
CA SER A 133 4.19 27.26 -29.63
C SER A 133 2.99 27.90 -30.32
N ASP A 134 1.87 27.18 -30.45
CA ASP A 134 0.65 27.70 -31.08
C ASP A 134 0.05 28.85 -30.26
N ASN A 135 -0.01 28.69 -28.93
CA ASN A 135 -0.47 29.75 -28.02
C ASN A 135 0.41 31.01 -28.08
N ALA A 136 1.73 30.84 -28.21
CA ALA A 136 2.64 31.96 -28.44
C ALA A 136 2.34 32.66 -29.79
N GLY A 137 2.05 31.88 -30.83
CA GLY A 137 1.61 32.39 -32.14
C GLY A 137 0.32 33.20 -32.06
N PHE A 138 -0.72 32.68 -31.38
CA PHE A 138 -1.97 33.41 -31.18
C PHE A 138 -1.78 34.70 -30.38
N SER A 139 -0.95 34.65 -29.32
CA SER A 139 -0.64 35.83 -28.51
C SER A 139 0.05 36.93 -29.32
N ALA A 140 0.99 36.55 -30.21
CA ALA A 140 1.63 37.48 -31.13
C ALA A 140 0.63 38.10 -32.12
N ALA A 141 -0.32 37.32 -32.66
CA ALA A 141 -1.36 37.84 -33.54
C ALA A 141 -2.30 38.82 -32.81
N SER A 142 -2.73 38.51 -31.59
CA SER A 142 -3.55 39.41 -30.78
C SER A 142 -2.83 40.73 -30.44
N ALA A 143 -1.51 40.68 -30.20
CA ALA A 143 -0.70 41.87 -29.99
C ALA A 143 -0.66 42.76 -31.25
N LEU A 144 -0.54 42.16 -32.43
CA LEU A 144 -0.57 42.89 -33.71
C LEU A 144 -1.93 43.55 -33.97
N SER A 145 -3.03 42.84 -33.73
CA SER A 145 -4.37 43.42 -33.84
C SER A 145 -4.58 44.57 -32.86
N SER A 146 -4.11 44.42 -31.62
CA SER A 146 -4.19 45.48 -30.60
C SER A 146 -3.38 46.72 -31.01
N LYS A 147 -2.20 46.53 -31.60
CA LYS A 147 -1.40 47.61 -32.18
C LYS A 147 -2.18 48.35 -33.28
N GLY A 148 -2.76 47.63 -34.24
CA GLY A 148 -3.54 48.26 -35.32
C GLY A 148 -4.77 49.03 -34.82
N ALA A 149 -5.45 48.50 -33.79
CA ALA A 149 -6.56 49.20 -33.15
C ALA A 149 -6.10 50.50 -32.45
N ALA A 150 -4.95 50.47 -31.78
CA ALA A 150 -4.35 51.65 -31.15
C ALA A 150 -3.95 52.71 -32.18
N GLU A 151 -3.33 52.32 -33.30
CA GLU A 151 -2.98 53.22 -34.41
C GLU A 151 -4.23 53.86 -35.03
N THR A 152 -5.30 53.09 -35.22
CA THR A 152 -6.60 53.58 -35.72
C THR A 152 -7.23 54.58 -34.75
N ALA A 153 -7.23 54.26 -33.45
CA ALA A 153 -7.77 55.13 -32.40
C ALA A 153 -6.98 56.45 -32.30
N GLN A 154 -5.65 56.39 -32.41
CA GLN A 154 -4.81 57.58 -32.48
C GLN A 154 -5.19 58.45 -33.68
N GLY A 155 -5.30 57.87 -34.88
CA GLY A 155 -5.70 58.60 -36.08
C GLY A 155 -7.07 59.27 -35.95
N LEU A 156 -8.04 58.57 -35.35
CA LEU A 156 -9.38 59.12 -35.10
C LEU A 156 -9.35 60.25 -34.06
N ALA A 157 -8.55 60.12 -33.00
CA ALA A 157 -8.38 61.17 -32.00
C ALA A 157 -7.77 62.45 -32.61
N LEU A 158 -6.78 62.33 -33.50
CA LEU A 158 -6.25 63.49 -34.23
C LEU A 158 -7.32 64.17 -35.09
N GLN A 159 -8.20 63.40 -35.74
CA GLN A 159 -9.31 63.97 -36.52
C GLN A 159 -10.33 64.69 -35.63
N TYR A 160 -10.73 64.09 -34.51
CA TYR A 160 -11.62 64.76 -33.55
C TYR A 160 -11.02 66.04 -32.95
N ALA A 161 -9.71 66.12 -32.82
CA ALA A 161 -9.05 67.35 -32.38
C ALA A 161 -9.03 68.42 -33.50
N ASN A 162 -8.58 68.04 -34.71
CA ASN A 162 -8.08 69.01 -35.69
C ASN A 162 -8.78 69.01 -37.05
N ALA A 163 -9.84 68.21 -37.28
CA ALA A 163 -10.47 68.19 -38.60
C ALA A 163 -11.01 69.58 -39.00
N PRO A 164 -10.92 69.98 -40.27
CA PRO A 164 -11.40 71.28 -40.74
C PRO A 164 -12.89 71.51 -40.48
N VAL A 165 -13.31 72.78 -40.47
CA VAL A 165 -14.72 73.17 -40.30
C VAL A 165 -15.59 72.53 -41.38
N ASN A 166 -16.78 72.04 -41.00
CA ASN A 166 -17.76 71.35 -41.86
C ASN A 166 -17.32 69.97 -42.37
N VAL A 167 -16.22 69.41 -41.85
CA VAL A 167 -15.85 68.02 -42.08
C VAL A 167 -16.29 67.18 -40.89
N GLN A 168 -17.16 66.20 -41.13
CA GLN A 168 -17.57 65.24 -40.12
C GLN A 168 -16.46 64.21 -39.89
N VAL A 169 -16.11 64.00 -38.62
CA VAL A 169 -15.18 62.94 -38.21
C VAL A 169 -15.93 61.60 -38.09
N SER A 170 -17.20 61.67 -37.70
CA SER A 170 -18.16 60.57 -37.83
C SER A 170 -19.54 61.16 -38.13
N PRO A 171 -20.50 60.37 -38.65
CA PRO A 171 -21.83 60.87 -38.97
C PRO A 171 -22.45 61.64 -37.79
N GLY A 172 -22.69 62.93 -37.98
CA GLY A 172 -23.25 63.82 -36.97
C GLY A 172 -22.28 64.40 -35.93
N ASN A 173 -21.00 64.00 -35.91
CA ASN A 173 -19.99 64.54 -35.00
C ASN A 173 -18.86 65.27 -35.74
N PHE A 174 -18.55 66.47 -35.27
CA PHE A 174 -17.49 67.34 -35.81
C PHE A 174 -16.33 67.47 -34.83
N SER A 175 -15.20 68.00 -35.30
CA SER A 175 -14.02 68.22 -34.47
C SER A 175 -14.24 69.29 -33.40
N ALA A 176 -13.39 69.26 -32.37
CA ALA A 176 -13.29 70.34 -31.39
C ALA A 176 -12.96 71.68 -32.07
N PHE A 177 -12.09 71.66 -33.10
CA PHE A 177 -11.79 72.84 -33.91
C PHE A 177 -13.03 73.42 -34.60
N HIS A 178 -13.92 72.60 -35.17
CA HIS A 178 -15.18 73.06 -35.75
C HIS A 178 -16.05 73.78 -34.73
N TRP A 179 -16.28 73.19 -33.56
CA TRP A 179 -17.14 73.79 -32.55
C TRP A 179 -16.56 75.06 -31.94
N ALA A 180 -15.25 75.12 -31.77
CA ALA A 180 -14.57 76.35 -31.35
C ALA A 180 -14.83 77.50 -32.33
N GLU A 181 -14.79 77.22 -33.64
CA GLU A 181 -15.05 78.22 -34.67
C GLU A 181 -16.54 78.60 -34.80
N GLN A 182 -17.46 77.63 -34.69
CA GLN A 182 -18.90 77.92 -34.67
C GLN A 182 -19.30 78.75 -33.44
N ALA A 183 -18.71 78.46 -32.28
CA ALA A 183 -18.91 79.26 -31.08
C ALA A 183 -18.38 80.70 -31.27
N ARG A 184 -17.23 80.86 -31.91
CA ARG A 184 -16.67 82.19 -32.27
C ARG A 184 -17.62 82.97 -33.18
N LEU A 185 -18.18 82.33 -34.22
CA LEU A 185 -19.14 82.96 -35.14
C LEU A 185 -20.46 83.32 -34.44
N THR A 186 -20.97 82.43 -33.59
CA THR A 186 -22.21 82.67 -32.81
C THR A 186 -22.03 83.83 -31.85
N ALA A 187 -20.86 83.96 -31.20
CA ALA A 187 -20.57 85.08 -30.31
C ALA A 187 -20.54 86.44 -31.03
N ILE A 188 -20.29 86.48 -32.34
CA ILE A 188 -20.38 87.70 -33.15
C ILE A 188 -21.84 88.06 -33.49
N GLY A 189 -22.74 87.07 -33.59
CA GLY A 189 -24.17 87.27 -33.87
C GLY A 189 -25.08 87.27 -32.63
N ALA A 190 -24.53 87.19 -31.41
CA ALA A 190 -25.30 87.07 -30.18
C ALA A 190 -25.74 88.44 -29.62
N LEU A 191 -26.90 88.48 -28.97
CA LEU A 191 -27.36 89.64 -28.21
C LEU A 191 -26.60 89.75 -26.87
N ILE A 192 -25.80 90.80 -26.71
CA ILE A 192 -24.99 91.10 -25.52
C ILE A 192 -25.77 92.09 -24.66
N TYR A 193 -26.39 91.64 -23.56
CA TYR A 193 -27.14 92.54 -22.68
C TYR A 193 -26.23 93.55 -21.98
N ARG A 194 -26.41 94.84 -22.30
CA ARG A 194 -25.66 95.98 -21.78
C ARG A 194 -26.36 96.70 -20.63
N GLY A 195 -27.61 96.33 -20.34
CA GLY A 195 -28.39 96.84 -19.23
C GLY A 195 -29.65 97.58 -19.65
N LYS A 196 -30.15 98.42 -18.74
CA LYS A 196 -31.35 99.21 -18.96
C LYS A 196 -31.02 100.53 -19.65
N TRP A 197 -31.76 100.88 -20.70
CA TRP A 197 -31.65 102.16 -21.39
C TRP A 197 -32.98 102.91 -21.30
N SER A 198 -32.95 104.24 -21.21
CA SER A 198 -34.15 105.07 -21.07
C SER A 198 -34.42 105.80 -22.38
N ALA A 199 -35.56 105.55 -23.02
CA ALA A 199 -35.94 106.25 -24.25
C ALA A 199 -36.35 107.71 -24.00
N ALA A 200 -36.55 108.10 -22.74
CA ALA A 200 -36.82 109.49 -22.36
C ALA A 200 -35.61 110.41 -22.55
N SER A 201 -34.39 109.87 -22.72
CA SER A 201 -33.19 110.67 -23.03
C SER A 201 -33.24 111.31 -24.42
N GLY A 202 -34.09 110.81 -25.33
CA GLY A 202 -34.22 111.33 -26.70
C GLY A 202 -33.06 110.95 -27.64
N ALA A 203 -32.06 110.18 -27.18
CA ALA A 203 -30.89 109.79 -27.96
C ALA A 203 -30.52 108.32 -27.75
N MET A 204 -30.00 107.69 -28.81
CA MET A 204 -29.53 106.30 -28.79
C MET A 204 -28.26 106.11 -27.94
N PRO A 205 -27.95 104.89 -27.44
CA PRO A 205 -26.71 104.63 -26.72
C PRO A 205 -25.45 104.88 -27.57
N ASP A 206 -24.41 105.45 -26.96
CA ASP A 206 -23.14 105.79 -27.62
C ASP A 206 -22.16 104.60 -27.68
N SER A 207 -21.30 104.57 -28.71
CA SER A 207 -20.27 103.54 -28.95
C SER A 207 -20.80 102.08 -28.97
N PRO A 208 -21.87 101.79 -29.73
CA PRO A 208 -22.40 100.44 -29.80
C PRO A 208 -21.45 99.46 -30.50
N LYS A 209 -21.49 98.20 -30.09
CA LYS A 209 -20.89 97.07 -30.82
C LYS A 209 -22.00 96.19 -31.36
N VAL A 210 -21.77 95.54 -32.51
CA VAL A 210 -22.70 94.56 -33.11
C VAL A 210 -23.15 93.59 -32.01
N GLY A 211 -24.47 93.42 -31.87
CA GLY A 211 -25.07 92.55 -30.86
C GLY A 211 -25.35 93.23 -29.52
N ASP A 212 -24.90 94.46 -29.25
CA ASP A 212 -25.26 95.16 -28.02
C ASP A 212 -26.78 95.27 -27.88
N PHE A 213 -27.29 94.90 -26.70
CA PHE A 213 -28.71 94.77 -26.41
C PHE A 213 -29.07 95.53 -25.12
N TYR A 214 -30.13 96.34 -25.17
CA TYR A 214 -30.67 97.05 -24.01
C TYR A 214 -32.18 96.80 -23.84
N ILE A 215 -32.67 96.91 -22.59
CA ILE A 215 -34.10 96.90 -22.29
C ILE A 215 -34.54 98.32 -21.94
N VAL A 216 -35.62 98.79 -22.56
CA VAL A 216 -36.18 100.12 -22.34
C VAL A 216 -36.78 100.20 -20.94
N SER A 217 -36.23 101.04 -20.09
CA SER A 217 -36.67 101.24 -18.70
C SER A 217 -37.67 102.38 -18.51
N ALA A 218 -37.70 103.34 -19.43
CA ALA A 218 -38.68 104.43 -19.46
C ALA A 218 -39.08 104.71 -20.91
N ALA A 219 -40.38 104.86 -21.15
CA ALA A 219 -40.93 105.09 -22.48
C ALA A 219 -40.56 106.48 -23.01
N GLY A 220 -40.40 106.59 -24.32
CA GLY A 220 -40.00 107.83 -24.99
C GLY A 220 -39.95 107.66 -26.50
N THR A 221 -39.73 108.76 -27.20
CA THR A 221 -39.57 108.77 -28.66
C THR A 221 -38.17 109.24 -28.99
N VAL A 222 -37.43 108.43 -29.73
CA VAL A 222 -36.11 108.79 -30.24
C VAL A 222 -36.22 108.89 -31.75
N SER A 223 -35.89 110.06 -32.30
CA SER A 223 -36.17 110.42 -33.69
C SER A 223 -37.67 110.26 -34.01
N THR A 224 -38.07 109.32 -34.88
CA THR A 224 -39.48 109.05 -35.24
C THR A 224 -40.05 107.77 -34.61
N VAL A 225 -39.25 106.99 -33.88
CA VAL A 225 -39.65 105.68 -33.34
C VAL A 225 -40.04 105.81 -31.86
N LYS A 226 -41.22 105.31 -31.52
CA LYS A 226 -41.73 105.26 -30.14
C LYS A 226 -41.31 103.96 -29.46
N TYR A 227 -40.78 104.07 -28.25
CA TYR A 227 -40.37 102.93 -27.41
C TYR A 227 -41.24 102.87 -26.16
N GLY A 228 -41.83 101.71 -25.89
CA GLY A 228 -42.52 101.38 -24.64
C GLY A 228 -41.57 100.82 -23.58
N VAL A 229 -41.96 100.89 -22.31
CA VAL A 229 -41.22 100.22 -21.23
C VAL A 229 -41.26 98.70 -21.47
N GLY A 230 -40.11 98.06 -21.40
CA GLY A 230 -39.96 96.63 -21.68
C GLY A 230 -39.63 96.29 -23.13
N ASP A 231 -39.70 97.25 -24.05
CA ASP A 231 -39.17 97.09 -25.41
C ASP A 231 -37.67 96.80 -25.38
N MET A 232 -37.21 96.14 -26.42
CA MET A 232 -35.83 95.70 -26.57
C MET A 232 -35.17 96.51 -27.69
N LEU A 233 -33.92 96.93 -27.46
CA LEU A 233 -33.11 97.67 -28.43
C LEU A 233 -31.87 96.86 -28.76
N VAL A 234 -31.61 96.58 -30.03
CA VAL A 234 -30.48 95.74 -30.49
C VAL A 234 -29.69 96.49 -31.55
N TYR A 235 -28.36 96.49 -31.45
CA TYR A 235 -27.50 97.07 -32.48
C TYR A 235 -27.08 96.01 -33.51
N ASP A 236 -27.39 96.23 -34.78
CA ASP A 236 -27.12 95.29 -35.88
C ASP A 236 -25.71 95.41 -36.49
N GLY A 237 -24.98 96.48 -36.14
CA GLY A 237 -23.67 96.82 -36.71
C GLY A 237 -23.63 98.20 -37.37
N ASP A 238 -24.76 98.66 -37.87
CA ASP A 238 -24.92 99.95 -38.56
C ASP A 238 -26.00 100.83 -37.90
N SER A 239 -27.01 100.22 -37.27
CA SER A 239 -28.20 100.88 -36.72
C SER A 239 -28.79 100.15 -35.51
N TRP A 240 -29.70 100.83 -34.80
CA TRP A 240 -30.42 100.29 -33.64
C TRP A 240 -31.83 99.84 -34.04
N ASP A 241 -32.09 98.55 -33.96
CA ASP A 241 -33.39 97.95 -34.17
C ASP A 241 -34.24 97.93 -32.89
N ARG A 242 -35.54 98.14 -33.06
CA ARG A 242 -36.56 98.00 -32.00
C ARG A 242 -37.23 96.64 -32.11
N ILE A 243 -37.22 95.88 -31.01
CA ILE A 243 -38.03 94.68 -30.83
C ILE A 243 -39.12 95.01 -29.80
N ASP A 244 -40.37 95.00 -30.27
CA ASP A 244 -41.54 95.22 -29.43
C ASP A 244 -41.81 93.99 -28.56
N ASN A 245 -41.90 94.18 -27.24
CA ASN A 245 -42.09 93.08 -26.28
C ASN A 245 -43.43 93.18 -25.52
N GLN A 246 -44.43 93.82 -26.12
CA GLN A 246 -45.73 94.05 -25.48
C GLN A 246 -46.77 92.95 -25.74
N THR A 247 -46.38 91.67 -25.96
CA THR A 247 -47.34 90.59 -26.28
C THR A 247 -47.60 89.62 -25.11
N VAL A 248 -48.90 89.32 -24.88
CA VAL A 248 -49.41 88.40 -23.85
C VAL A 248 -49.66 87.01 -24.46
N VAL A 249 -49.43 85.93 -23.69
CA VAL A 249 -49.75 84.55 -24.11
C VAL A 249 -51.26 84.42 -24.32
N THR A 250 -51.66 84.11 -25.54
CA THR A 250 -53.08 84.04 -25.90
C THR A 250 -53.74 82.71 -25.60
N THR A 251 -53.06 81.55 -25.58
CA THR A 251 -53.55 80.27 -24.98
C THR A 251 -52.43 79.24 -24.73
N VAL A 252 -52.62 78.31 -23.77
CA VAL A 252 -51.88 77.03 -23.62
C VAL A 252 -52.92 75.91 -23.46
N ALA A 253 -52.97 74.96 -24.39
CA ALA A 253 -54.00 73.91 -24.45
C ALA A 253 -55.44 74.46 -24.32
N GLY A 254 -55.69 75.66 -24.89
CA GLY A 254 -56.99 76.35 -24.83
C GLY A 254 -57.26 77.16 -23.55
N ARG A 255 -56.35 77.18 -22.57
CA ARG A 255 -56.47 77.99 -21.34
C ARG A 255 -55.63 79.28 -21.42
N THR A 256 -56.09 80.35 -20.77
CA THR A 256 -55.39 81.65 -20.72
C THR A 256 -55.15 82.09 -19.27
N GLY A 257 -54.13 82.92 -19.03
CA GLY A 257 -53.77 83.40 -17.67
C GLY A 257 -52.81 82.45 -16.91
N ASN A 258 -52.96 82.36 -15.58
CA ASN A 258 -52.14 81.47 -14.74
C ASN A 258 -52.59 80.01 -14.93
N VAL A 259 -51.84 79.21 -15.69
CA VAL A 259 -52.20 77.84 -16.06
C VAL A 259 -51.50 76.82 -15.14
N VAL A 260 -52.29 76.08 -14.35
CA VAL A 260 -51.84 74.91 -13.58
C VAL A 260 -52.22 73.65 -14.36
N ILE A 261 -51.26 72.77 -14.63
CA ILE A 261 -51.41 71.58 -15.50
C ILE A 261 -51.40 70.30 -14.66
N GLY A 262 -52.37 69.41 -14.89
CA GLY A 262 -52.39 68.03 -14.40
C GLY A 262 -51.96 67.01 -15.47
N ILE A 263 -51.63 65.78 -15.08
CA ILE A 263 -51.21 64.71 -16.01
C ILE A 263 -52.23 64.45 -17.13
N SER A 264 -53.53 64.60 -16.84
CA SER A 264 -54.61 64.43 -17.81
C SER A 264 -54.63 65.49 -18.91
N ASP A 265 -54.05 66.67 -18.66
CA ASP A 265 -53.98 67.77 -19.62
C ASP A 265 -52.91 67.52 -20.70
N LEU A 266 -52.05 66.50 -20.51
CA LEU A 266 -50.98 66.12 -21.42
C LEU A 266 -51.29 64.76 -22.05
N ALA A 267 -51.96 64.78 -23.20
CA ALA A 267 -52.38 63.59 -23.92
C ALA A 267 -51.21 62.60 -24.11
N GLY A 268 -51.38 61.36 -23.63
CA GLY A 268 -50.38 60.28 -23.74
C GLY A 268 -49.37 60.16 -22.60
N LEU A 269 -49.32 61.12 -21.66
CA LEU A 269 -48.35 61.08 -20.56
C LEU A 269 -48.62 59.93 -19.57
N GLN A 270 -49.89 59.67 -19.23
CA GLN A 270 -50.28 58.56 -18.35
C GLN A 270 -49.80 57.21 -18.90
N GLY A 271 -50.07 56.93 -20.18
CA GLY A 271 -49.64 55.69 -20.83
C GLY A 271 -48.12 55.54 -20.95
N THR A 272 -47.39 56.66 -21.08
CA THR A 272 -45.92 56.63 -21.10
C THR A 272 -45.32 56.35 -19.73
N LEU A 273 -45.95 56.82 -18.65
CA LEU A 273 -45.56 56.53 -17.27
C LEU A 273 -45.88 55.07 -16.90
N ASP A 274 -47.07 54.59 -17.27
CA ASP A 274 -47.49 53.21 -17.04
C ASP A 274 -46.62 52.19 -17.81
N ALA A 275 -46.08 52.59 -18.97
CA ALA A 275 -45.14 51.77 -19.75
C ALA A 275 -43.73 51.64 -19.14
N LYS A 276 -43.36 52.45 -18.13
CA LYS A 276 -42.01 52.42 -17.52
C LYS A 276 -41.87 51.50 -16.31
N ALA A 277 -42.92 50.81 -15.84
CA ALA A 277 -42.80 49.75 -14.84
C ALA A 277 -44.03 48.81 -14.75
N PRO A 278 -43.87 47.49 -14.97
CA PRO A 278 -44.81 46.50 -14.44
C PRO A 278 -44.40 46.12 -13.00
N LEU A 279 -45.23 46.49 -12.01
CA LEU A 279 -44.98 46.23 -10.58
C LEU A 279 -45.25 44.77 -10.15
N ALA A 280 -45.82 43.95 -11.03
CA ALA A 280 -46.10 42.55 -10.78
C ALA A 280 -45.49 41.72 -11.92
N SER A 281 -44.43 40.98 -11.59
CA SER A 281 -43.67 40.09 -12.51
C SER A 281 -42.78 40.79 -13.55
N PRO A 282 -41.80 41.63 -13.16
CA PRO A 282 -40.81 42.11 -14.10
C PRO A 282 -39.99 40.94 -14.66
N ALA A 283 -39.88 40.86 -16.00
CA ALA A 283 -38.85 40.05 -16.62
C ALA A 283 -37.50 40.75 -16.40
N PHE A 284 -36.59 40.13 -15.65
CA PHE A 284 -35.24 40.65 -15.48
C PHE A 284 -34.46 40.44 -16.78
N SER A 285 -34.14 41.52 -17.50
CA SER A 285 -33.16 41.52 -18.58
C SER A 285 -31.91 42.27 -18.13
N GLY A 286 -30.74 41.62 -18.16
CA GLY A 286 -29.47 42.22 -17.72
C GLY A 286 -28.90 41.57 -16.45
N LEU A 287 -27.89 42.21 -15.85
CA LEU A 287 -27.26 41.78 -14.61
C LEU A 287 -28.28 41.89 -13.46
N VAL A 288 -28.54 40.79 -12.76
CA VAL A 288 -29.28 40.82 -11.49
C VAL A 288 -28.30 41.25 -10.40
N ASP A 289 -28.37 42.53 -10.01
CA ASP A 289 -27.55 43.07 -8.94
C ASP A 289 -28.20 42.77 -7.59
N MET A 290 -27.53 41.97 -6.77
CA MET A 290 -27.93 41.74 -5.37
C MET A 290 -27.37 42.91 -4.55
N PRO A 291 -28.21 43.66 -3.81
CA PRO A 291 -27.83 44.94 -3.25
C PRO A 291 -26.56 44.88 -2.39
N SER A 292 -25.71 45.89 -2.62
CA SER A 292 -24.37 46.14 -2.11
C SER A 292 -23.95 45.41 -0.81
N ALA A 293 -23.34 44.23 -0.95
CA ALA A 293 -22.30 43.65 -0.08
C ALA A 293 -21.88 42.22 -0.48
N THR A 294 -22.63 41.54 -1.37
CA THR A 294 -22.51 40.08 -1.57
C THR A 294 -21.75 39.64 -2.84
N GLY A 295 -21.20 40.58 -3.61
CA GLY A 295 -20.48 40.29 -4.86
C GLY A 295 -21.39 39.95 -6.05
N ARG A 296 -20.78 39.78 -7.23
CA ARG A 296 -21.50 39.52 -8.49
C ARG A 296 -21.91 38.06 -8.58
N CYS A 297 -23.21 37.77 -8.54
CA CYS A 297 -23.75 36.42 -8.77
C CYS A 297 -24.77 36.48 -9.93
N PHE A 298 -24.57 35.68 -10.98
CA PHE A 298 -25.44 35.71 -12.16
C PHE A 298 -25.34 34.41 -12.98
N PHE A 299 -26.39 34.09 -13.75
CA PHE A 299 -26.32 33.07 -14.79
C PHE A 299 -25.64 33.66 -16.03
N ALA A 300 -24.63 32.97 -16.57
CA ALA A 300 -23.90 33.40 -17.75
C ALA A 300 -23.99 32.35 -18.86
N SER A 301 -23.95 32.81 -20.12
CA SER A 301 -23.76 31.92 -21.27
C SER A 301 -22.43 31.17 -21.12
N GLY A 302 -22.43 29.91 -21.49
CA GLY A 302 -21.21 29.12 -21.55
C GLY A 302 -20.46 29.30 -22.88
N ALA A 303 -19.33 28.60 -23.02
CA ALA A 303 -18.39 28.78 -24.13
C ALA A 303 -18.59 27.82 -25.32
N GLY A 304 -19.56 26.89 -25.25
CA GLY A 304 -19.82 25.94 -26.34
C GLY A 304 -20.68 24.74 -25.91
N ASP A 305 -20.72 23.70 -26.73
CA ASP A 305 -21.44 22.45 -26.45
C ASP A 305 -20.47 21.35 -25.92
N GLY A 306 -20.78 20.76 -24.77
CA GLY A 306 -19.94 19.78 -24.05
C GLY A 306 -19.70 20.13 -22.57
N ALA A 307 -19.33 19.14 -21.74
CA ALA A 307 -19.13 19.33 -20.30
C ALA A 307 -17.65 19.22 -19.89
N SER A 308 -16.99 20.36 -19.70
CA SER A 308 -15.62 20.46 -19.14
C SER A 308 -15.46 21.75 -18.32
N TYR A 309 -14.30 21.95 -17.70
CA TYR A 309 -14.01 23.21 -17.00
C TYR A 309 -13.98 24.44 -17.94
N ALA A 310 -13.70 24.24 -19.24
CA ALA A 310 -13.57 25.31 -20.22
C ALA A 310 -14.77 25.44 -21.17
N THR A 311 -15.48 24.34 -21.43
CA THR A 311 -16.62 24.26 -22.35
C THR A 311 -17.86 23.79 -21.61
N HIS A 312 -18.95 24.54 -21.73
CA HIS A 312 -20.25 24.29 -21.12
C HIS A 312 -21.27 25.19 -21.81
N ASN A 313 -22.56 24.83 -21.77
CA ASN A 313 -23.63 25.60 -22.41
C ASN A 313 -24.05 26.82 -21.56
N SER A 314 -23.94 26.71 -20.24
CA SER A 314 -24.29 27.75 -19.26
C SER A 314 -23.51 27.58 -17.96
N ARG A 315 -23.25 28.66 -17.24
CA ARG A 315 -22.62 28.62 -15.91
C ARG A 315 -23.32 29.53 -14.90
N VAL A 316 -23.22 29.18 -13.63
CA VAL A 316 -23.55 30.06 -12.51
C VAL A 316 -22.27 30.72 -12.05
N HIS A 317 -22.19 32.05 -12.16
CA HIS A 317 -21.09 32.83 -11.59
C HIS A 317 -21.39 33.08 -10.11
N LEU A 318 -20.44 32.74 -9.24
CA LEU A 318 -20.54 32.92 -7.79
C LEU A 318 -19.32 33.68 -7.29
N HIS A 319 -19.51 34.60 -6.34
CA HIS A 319 -18.39 35.37 -5.76
C HIS A 319 -17.67 34.57 -4.67
N TRP A 320 -18.37 34.10 -3.64
CA TRP A 320 -17.79 33.35 -2.50
C TRP A 320 -18.28 31.92 -2.44
N GLY A 321 -19.58 31.71 -2.63
CA GLY A 321 -20.15 30.37 -2.62
C GLY A 321 -21.64 30.34 -2.87
N LEU A 322 -22.20 29.14 -2.88
CA LEU A 322 -23.62 28.86 -3.00
C LEU A 322 -24.05 27.96 -1.84
N GLY A 323 -25.01 28.41 -1.04
CA GLY A 323 -25.68 27.59 -0.03
C GLY A 323 -26.97 27.00 -0.59
N LEU A 324 -27.16 25.68 -0.41
CA LEU A 324 -28.42 25.01 -0.66
C LEU A 324 -29.15 24.78 0.67
N ALA A 325 -30.24 25.50 0.89
CA ALA A 325 -31.06 25.38 2.08
C ALA A 325 -32.21 24.37 1.92
N ASP A 326 -32.65 23.79 3.02
CA ASP A 326 -33.90 23.04 3.08
C ASP A 326 -35.12 23.98 3.19
N TYR A 327 -36.33 23.41 3.29
CA TYR A 327 -37.58 24.16 3.39
C TYR A 327 -37.71 25.03 4.67
N THR A 328 -36.76 24.90 5.60
CA THR A 328 -36.68 25.70 6.83
C THR A 328 -35.61 26.79 6.74
N ASP A 329 -35.07 27.03 5.55
CA ASP A 329 -33.96 27.94 5.28
C ASP A 329 -32.63 27.53 5.95
N THR A 330 -32.50 26.26 6.37
CA THR A 330 -31.25 25.73 6.92
C THR A 330 -30.35 25.21 5.80
N VAL A 331 -29.13 25.73 5.66
CA VAL A 331 -28.15 25.28 4.65
C VAL A 331 -27.67 23.85 4.93
N ARG A 332 -27.85 22.95 3.94
CA ARG A 332 -27.45 21.53 4.00
C ARG A 332 -26.28 21.18 3.09
N GLY A 333 -25.93 22.05 2.15
CA GLY A 333 -24.76 21.91 1.30
C GLY A 333 -24.22 23.26 0.87
N VAL A 334 -22.90 23.37 0.76
CA VAL A 334 -22.20 24.59 0.36
C VAL A 334 -21.23 24.27 -0.76
N TYR A 335 -21.24 25.10 -1.80
CA TYR A 335 -20.15 25.17 -2.76
C TYR A 335 -19.28 26.38 -2.46
N ASP A 336 -17.99 26.19 -2.17
CA ASP A 336 -17.01 27.28 -2.10
C ASP A 336 -16.45 27.57 -3.49
N ALA A 337 -16.78 28.74 -4.03
CA ALA A 337 -16.42 29.13 -5.38
C ALA A 337 -14.91 29.41 -5.56
N ARG A 338 -14.16 29.60 -4.45
CA ARG A 338 -12.73 29.92 -4.48
C ARG A 338 -11.89 28.65 -4.57
N THR A 339 -12.29 27.60 -3.86
CA THR A 339 -11.58 26.32 -3.85
C THR A 339 -12.20 25.28 -4.77
N GLY A 340 -13.40 25.55 -5.30
CA GLY A 340 -14.17 24.59 -6.09
C GLY A 340 -14.67 23.40 -5.26
N THR A 341 -14.78 23.57 -3.94
CA THR A 341 -15.13 22.48 -3.02
C THR A 341 -16.64 22.43 -2.83
N TRP A 342 -17.23 21.27 -3.06
CA TRP A 342 -18.61 20.98 -2.71
C TRP A 342 -18.66 20.21 -1.39
N ASP A 343 -19.17 20.85 -0.34
CA ASP A 343 -19.38 20.25 0.97
C ASP A 343 -20.87 19.95 1.20
N THR A 344 -21.16 18.76 1.71
CA THR A 344 -22.53 18.30 2.00
C THR A 344 -22.61 17.83 3.43
N LEU A 345 -23.52 18.42 4.19
CA LEU A 345 -23.76 18.01 5.57
C LEU A 345 -24.38 16.60 5.56
N GLY A 346 -23.63 15.60 6.04
CA GLY A 346 -24.02 14.19 5.99
C GLY A 346 -23.43 13.38 4.81
N GLY A 347 -22.57 14.00 4.01
CA GLY A 347 -21.80 13.34 2.96
C GLY A 347 -22.55 13.09 1.65
N TYR A 348 -21.79 12.76 0.62
CA TYR A 348 -22.28 12.49 -0.73
C TYR A 348 -22.84 11.06 -0.85
N LYS A 349 -23.89 10.89 -1.68
CA LYS A 349 -24.53 9.60 -1.94
C LYS A 349 -24.60 9.30 -3.44
N VAL A 350 -24.38 8.04 -3.81
CA VAL A 350 -24.61 7.50 -5.16
C VAL A 350 -25.64 6.39 -5.06
N ASN A 351 -26.74 6.48 -5.82
CA ASN A 351 -27.87 5.54 -5.76
C ASN A 351 -28.40 5.29 -4.33
N GLY A 352 -28.48 6.35 -3.52
CA GLY A 352 -28.95 6.30 -2.12
C GLY A 352 -27.95 5.73 -1.11
N LYS A 353 -26.76 5.28 -1.55
CA LYS A 353 -25.70 4.79 -0.68
C LYS A 353 -24.69 5.88 -0.38
N ALA A 354 -24.31 6.01 0.89
CA ALA A 354 -23.20 6.87 1.28
C ALA A 354 -21.93 6.45 0.53
N VAL A 355 -21.24 7.41 -0.05
CA VAL A 355 -19.98 7.15 -0.71
C VAL A 355 -18.83 7.29 0.30
N TRP A 356 -17.69 6.74 -0.06
CA TRP A 356 -16.59 6.43 0.83
C TRP A 356 -15.79 7.69 1.14
N HIS A 357 -15.60 8.00 2.42
CA HIS A 357 -14.72 9.07 2.84
C HIS A 357 -14.08 8.74 4.19
N ALA A 358 -13.02 9.48 4.55
CA ALA A 358 -12.25 9.24 5.78
C ALA A 358 -13.08 9.27 7.08
N GLY A 359 -14.31 9.82 7.04
CA GLY A 359 -15.22 9.84 8.18
C GLY A 359 -16.13 8.60 8.30
N ASN A 360 -16.21 7.74 7.27
CA ASN A 360 -17.05 6.54 7.29
C ASN A 360 -16.34 5.23 6.93
N PHE A 361 -15.13 5.29 6.36
CA PHE A 361 -14.29 4.13 6.06
C PHE A 361 -12.82 4.55 5.86
N ASP A 362 -11.88 3.87 6.53
CA ASP A 362 -10.42 4.02 6.31
C ASP A 362 -9.88 2.76 5.60
N PRO A 363 -9.65 2.80 4.27
CA PRO A 363 -9.13 1.66 3.52
C PRO A 363 -7.77 1.14 4.02
N GLY A 364 -6.98 1.96 4.72
CA GLY A 364 -5.69 1.55 5.30
C GLY A 364 -5.83 0.61 6.50
N SER A 365 -7.03 0.54 7.08
CA SER A 365 -7.32 -0.25 8.29
C SER A 365 -7.97 -1.61 8.01
N TYR A 366 -8.19 -1.98 6.74
CA TYR A 366 -8.89 -3.23 6.39
C TYR A 366 -8.17 -4.04 5.30
N LEU A 367 -8.16 -5.37 5.48
CA LEU A 367 -7.84 -6.33 4.43
C LEU A 367 -9.06 -6.46 3.50
N PRO A 368 -8.96 -6.17 2.19
CA PRO A 368 -10.10 -6.25 1.29
C PRO A 368 -10.65 -7.68 1.19
N VAL A 369 -11.98 -7.83 1.24
CA VAL A 369 -12.66 -9.12 1.06
C VAL A 369 -12.30 -9.74 -0.29
N GLY A 370 -11.84 -10.99 -0.28
CA GLY A 370 -11.51 -11.74 -1.50
C GLY A 370 -10.15 -11.42 -2.12
N VAL A 371 -9.33 -10.58 -1.48
CA VAL A 371 -7.99 -10.22 -1.98
C VAL A 371 -6.90 -10.94 -1.18
N ARG A 372 -5.98 -11.60 -1.87
CA ARG A 372 -4.74 -12.15 -1.27
C ARG A 372 -3.71 -11.02 -1.15
N THR A 373 -3.16 -10.78 0.04
CA THR A 373 -2.05 -9.82 0.24
C THR A 373 -0.72 -10.48 -0.10
N SER A 374 -0.21 -10.23 -1.30
CA SER A 374 1.07 -10.78 -1.78
C SER A 374 2.11 -9.70 -2.10
N LYS A 375 2.13 -8.57 -1.38
CA LYS A 375 3.33 -7.72 -1.35
C LYS A 375 4.23 -8.19 -0.23
N ASP A 376 5.41 -8.69 -0.59
CA ASP A 376 6.55 -9.07 0.27
C ASP A 376 6.20 -9.42 1.73
N GLY A 377 5.56 -10.59 1.93
CA GLY A 377 5.24 -11.15 3.24
C GLY A 377 4.17 -10.37 4.02
N THR A 378 3.00 -10.97 4.25
CA THR A 378 2.06 -10.39 5.23
C THR A 378 2.67 -10.51 6.62
N VAL A 379 3.09 -9.39 7.22
CA VAL A 379 3.63 -9.34 8.58
C VAL A 379 2.54 -8.89 9.55
N LEU A 380 2.18 -9.76 10.49
CA LEU A 380 1.37 -9.42 11.66
C LEU A 380 2.34 -9.12 12.82
N ALA A 381 2.53 -7.84 13.15
CA ALA A 381 3.44 -7.41 14.21
C ALA A 381 2.73 -6.51 15.24
N SER A 382 3.16 -6.62 16.49
CA SER A 382 2.75 -5.73 17.60
C SER A 382 4.02 -5.34 18.36
N GLY A 383 4.23 -4.04 18.58
CA GLY A 383 5.44 -3.50 19.22
C GLY A 383 5.39 -3.48 20.74
N SER A 384 4.33 -3.98 21.37
CA SER A 384 4.10 -3.85 22.81
C SER A 384 3.64 -5.11 23.60
N PRO A 385 3.68 -6.37 23.08
CA PRO A 385 3.46 -7.52 23.96
C PRO A 385 4.59 -7.66 25.00
N PRO A 386 4.29 -7.88 26.30
CA PRO A 386 5.29 -8.30 27.30
C PRO A 386 5.79 -9.74 27.01
N ASN A 387 6.64 -10.30 27.89
CA ASN A 387 6.97 -11.72 27.83
C ASN A 387 5.69 -12.59 27.86
N ILE A 388 5.73 -13.77 27.24
CA ILE A 388 4.52 -14.61 27.04
C ILE A 388 3.77 -14.88 28.36
N SER A 389 4.48 -15.09 29.47
CA SER A 389 3.87 -15.32 30.80
C SER A 389 3.17 -14.09 31.41
N GLY A 390 3.46 -12.88 30.92
CA GLY A 390 2.84 -11.62 31.35
C GLY A 390 1.64 -11.18 30.51
N ILE A 391 1.29 -11.91 29.45
CA ILE A 391 0.13 -11.61 28.61
C ILE A 391 -1.13 -12.16 29.29
N VAL A 392 -1.95 -11.28 29.88
CA VAL A 392 -3.18 -11.65 30.63
C VAL A 392 -4.49 -11.38 29.86
N ASN A 393 -4.39 -10.79 28.67
CA ASN A 393 -5.53 -10.52 27.78
C ASN A 393 -5.06 -10.45 26.31
N ASN A 394 -5.98 -10.26 25.38
CA ASN A 394 -5.72 -10.23 23.94
C ASN A 394 -5.44 -8.83 23.35
N ASN A 395 -5.30 -7.77 24.16
CA ASN A 395 -5.20 -6.39 23.66
C ASN A 395 -3.84 -6.03 23.06
N ALA A 396 -2.79 -6.82 23.29
CA ALA A 396 -1.42 -6.50 22.88
C ALA A 396 -0.85 -7.46 21.82
N THR A 397 -1.56 -8.52 21.42
CA THR A 397 -1.05 -9.54 20.49
C THR A 397 -1.23 -9.14 19.03
N ALA A 398 -0.26 -9.47 18.16
CA ALA A 398 -0.33 -9.17 16.73
C ALA A 398 -1.39 -9.97 15.97
N LEU A 399 -1.73 -11.16 16.47
CA LEU A 399 -2.81 -12.01 15.96
C LEU A 399 -3.51 -12.68 17.14
N CYS A 400 -4.83 -12.57 17.18
CA CYS A 400 -5.68 -13.29 18.12
C CYS A 400 -6.65 -14.19 17.34
N ILE A 401 -6.61 -15.49 17.62
CA ILE A 401 -7.62 -16.44 17.16
C ILE A 401 -8.52 -16.75 18.36
N ALA A 402 -9.81 -16.41 18.27
CA ALA A 402 -10.76 -16.54 19.35
C ALA A 402 -12.08 -17.16 18.86
N ASN A 403 -12.81 -17.81 19.78
CA ASN A 403 -14.10 -18.46 19.54
C ASN A 403 -15.30 -17.62 20.02
N ASN A 404 -15.09 -16.31 20.24
CA ASN A 404 -16.10 -15.36 20.75
C ASN A 404 -16.79 -15.81 22.05
N ASN A 405 -16.01 -16.30 23.02
CA ASN A 405 -16.50 -16.72 24.34
C ASN A 405 -17.47 -17.92 24.29
N ASN A 406 -17.28 -18.84 23.34
CA ASN A 406 -18.06 -20.06 23.22
C ASN A 406 -17.29 -21.26 23.79
N GLN A 407 -17.66 -21.73 24.99
CA GLN A 407 -17.00 -22.86 25.67
C GLN A 407 -17.07 -24.20 24.91
N TYR A 408 -17.94 -24.32 23.90
CA TYR A 408 -18.12 -25.53 23.10
C TYR A 408 -17.43 -25.46 21.74
N ALA A 409 -16.68 -24.40 21.46
CA ALA A 409 -15.97 -24.22 20.20
C ALA A 409 -14.47 -24.10 20.42
N ALA A 410 -13.68 -24.69 19.53
CA ALA A 410 -12.24 -24.52 19.51
C ALA A 410 -11.87 -23.12 18.97
N ALA A 411 -10.76 -22.56 19.46
CA ALA A 411 -10.12 -21.38 18.88
C ALA A 411 -8.99 -21.84 17.95
N VAL A 412 -9.29 -21.98 16.66
CA VAL A 412 -8.41 -22.62 15.67
C VAL A 412 -8.22 -21.78 14.42
N MET A 413 -7.05 -21.92 13.81
CA MET A 413 -6.77 -21.47 12.44
C MET A 413 -6.69 -22.68 11.50
N SER A 414 -7.03 -22.46 10.23
CA SER A 414 -7.00 -23.50 9.20
C SER A 414 -5.77 -23.35 8.31
N PHE A 415 -5.05 -24.45 8.13
CA PHE A 415 -3.98 -24.56 7.16
C PHE A 415 -4.48 -25.38 5.98
N LEU A 416 -4.51 -24.78 4.80
CA LEU A 416 -4.98 -25.40 3.57
C LEU A 416 -3.87 -25.37 2.53
N ARG A 417 -3.57 -26.54 1.99
CA ARG A 417 -2.92 -26.71 0.70
C ARG A 417 -4.00 -26.99 -0.33
N ASP A 418 -4.37 -25.95 -1.08
CA ASP A 418 -5.52 -25.91 -1.98
C ASP A 418 -5.64 -27.21 -2.82
N GLY A 419 -6.79 -27.86 -2.73
CA GLY A 419 -7.10 -29.09 -3.47
C GLY A 419 -6.41 -30.37 -3.01
N GLN A 420 -5.61 -30.36 -1.93
CA GLN A 420 -4.86 -31.56 -1.52
C GLN A 420 -4.96 -31.94 -0.04
N TYR A 421 -4.72 -31.00 0.88
CA TYR A 421 -4.70 -31.33 2.31
C TYR A 421 -5.04 -30.11 3.15
N GLY A 422 -5.84 -30.32 4.19
CA GLY A 422 -6.13 -29.28 5.17
C GLY A 422 -6.27 -29.82 6.58
N ALA A 423 -5.87 -29.01 7.54
CA ALA A 423 -5.95 -29.33 8.96
C ALA A 423 -6.19 -28.05 9.77
N HIS A 424 -6.70 -28.21 10.98
CA HIS A 424 -6.86 -27.14 11.94
C HIS A 424 -5.77 -27.23 13.01
N PHE A 425 -5.29 -26.09 13.47
CA PHE A 425 -4.36 -25.98 14.60
C PHE A 425 -4.86 -24.88 15.54
N GLY A 426 -4.83 -25.14 16.84
CA GLY A 426 -5.23 -24.15 17.83
C GLY A 426 -5.52 -24.75 19.20
N ILE A 427 -6.33 -24.04 19.98
CA ILE A 427 -6.79 -24.47 21.31
C ILE A 427 -8.16 -25.11 21.18
N ASP A 428 -8.28 -26.37 21.60
CA ASP A 428 -9.54 -27.12 21.59
C ASP A 428 -10.37 -26.86 22.87
N THR A 429 -11.59 -27.40 22.92
CA THR A 429 -12.56 -27.26 24.02
C THR A 429 -12.06 -27.74 25.39
N ASP A 430 -10.98 -28.53 25.44
CA ASP A 430 -10.28 -28.96 26.66
C ASP A 430 -9.08 -28.07 27.03
N ASN A 431 -8.96 -26.89 26.40
CA ASN A 431 -7.87 -25.93 26.58
C ASN A 431 -6.47 -26.47 26.26
N GLN A 432 -6.38 -27.51 25.43
CA GLN A 432 -5.10 -28.06 24.99
C GLN A 432 -4.76 -27.58 23.57
N TRP A 433 -3.46 -27.39 23.30
CA TRP A 433 -2.96 -27.21 21.94
C TRP A 433 -3.15 -28.51 21.15
N LYS A 434 -3.87 -28.42 20.01
CA LYS A 434 -4.12 -29.57 19.13
C LYS A 434 -3.96 -29.25 17.66
N VAL A 435 -3.72 -30.31 16.89
CA VAL A 435 -3.82 -30.35 15.43
C VAL A 435 -4.76 -31.48 15.01
N GLY A 436 -5.64 -31.26 14.03
CA GLY A 436 -6.59 -32.30 13.62
C GLY A 436 -7.70 -31.79 12.71
N GLY A 437 -8.75 -32.61 12.57
CA GLY A 437 -9.91 -32.31 11.74
C GLY A 437 -9.63 -32.37 10.23
N TRP A 438 -10.69 -32.16 9.45
CA TRP A 438 -10.65 -32.08 7.99
C TRP A 438 -9.93 -33.25 7.31
N SER A 439 -8.80 -33.03 6.60
CA SER A 439 -8.05 -34.12 5.94
C SER A 439 -7.38 -35.09 6.93
N MET A 440 -7.31 -34.75 8.23
CA MET A 440 -6.88 -35.66 9.31
C MET A 440 -8.04 -36.52 9.87
N GLY A 441 -9.24 -36.40 9.30
CA GLY A 441 -10.45 -37.09 9.77
C GLY A 441 -11.03 -36.47 11.03
N ALA A 442 -12.01 -37.15 11.64
CA ALA A 442 -12.69 -36.71 12.87
C ALA A 442 -11.83 -36.93 14.14
N ASN A 443 -10.54 -36.63 14.06
CA ASN A 443 -9.56 -36.84 15.11
C ASN A 443 -8.92 -35.49 15.51
N ALA A 444 -8.56 -35.36 16.78
CA ALA A 444 -7.80 -34.23 17.31
C ALA A 444 -6.59 -34.75 18.12
N TYR A 445 -5.40 -34.32 17.74
CA TYR A 445 -4.13 -34.78 18.32
C TYR A 445 -3.50 -33.67 19.16
N ARG A 446 -3.21 -33.96 20.44
CA ARG A 446 -2.54 -33.02 21.35
C ARG A 446 -1.07 -32.83 20.97
N VAL A 447 -0.61 -31.57 20.97
CA VAL A 447 0.80 -31.24 20.81
C VAL A 447 1.52 -31.46 22.14
N ILE A 448 2.63 -32.20 22.13
CA ILE A 448 3.43 -32.49 23.32
C ILE A 448 4.51 -31.41 23.48
N HIS A 449 4.59 -30.80 24.66
CA HIS A 449 5.59 -29.80 25.04
C HIS A 449 5.92 -29.94 26.55
N GLU A 450 6.90 -29.20 27.06
CA GLU A 450 7.43 -29.33 28.43
C GLU A 450 6.41 -29.09 29.55
N GLY A 451 5.29 -28.41 29.25
CA GLY A 451 4.18 -28.22 30.19
C GLY A 451 3.24 -29.43 30.29
N VAL A 452 3.40 -30.43 29.43
CA VAL A 452 2.58 -31.63 29.41
C VAL A 452 3.20 -32.71 30.29
N THR A 453 2.64 -32.92 31.48
CA THR A 453 3.19 -33.86 32.49
C THR A 453 2.55 -35.25 32.48
N ASN A 454 1.45 -35.44 31.75
CA ASN A 454 0.65 -36.68 31.73
C ASN A 454 0.60 -37.34 30.36
N TRP A 455 1.65 -37.19 29.55
CA TRP A 455 1.69 -37.85 28.24
C TRP A 455 1.90 -39.36 28.38
N ASN A 456 0.97 -40.14 27.85
CA ASN A 456 1.09 -41.59 27.72
C ASN A 456 1.37 -41.93 26.25
N CYS A 457 2.57 -42.42 25.96
CA CYS A 457 2.91 -42.94 24.63
C CYS A 457 2.27 -44.33 24.45
N ALA A 458 1.08 -44.37 23.86
CA ALA A 458 0.44 -45.64 23.49
C ALA A 458 1.15 -46.23 22.26
N GLY A 459 2.08 -47.16 22.49
CA GLY A 459 2.78 -47.90 21.44
C GLY A 459 4.19 -48.34 21.84
N GLN A 460 4.73 -49.34 21.16
CA GLN A 460 6.13 -49.74 21.32
C GLN A 460 7.01 -48.58 20.83
N VAL A 461 7.83 -47.98 21.71
CA VAL A 461 8.86 -47.01 21.29
C VAL A 461 9.90 -47.78 20.49
N ALA A 462 9.70 -47.86 19.17
CA ALA A 462 10.59 -48.55 18.26
C ALA A 462 11.87 -47.71 18.06
N GLY A 463 12.83 -47.88 18.97
CA GLY A 463 14.12 -47.22 18.90
C GLY A 463 14.86 -47.27 20.22
N ASN A 464 16.03 -47.91 20.21
CA ASN A 464 16.96 -48.05 21.33
C ASN A 464 17.64 -46.72 21.74
N SER A 465 16.92 -45.60 21.81
CA SER A 465 17.49 -44.32 22.24
C SER A 465 16.48 -43.44 22.96
N LEU A 466 16.34 -43.69 24.26
CA LEU A 466 16.27 -42.58 25.20
C LEU A 466 17.70 -42.00 25.30
N THR A 467 18.06 -41.10 24.40
CA THR A 467 19.35 -40.39 24.43
C THR A 467 19.23 -39.17 25.33
N THR A 468 19.66 -39.28 26.59
CA THR A 468 19.81 -38.12 27.48
C THR A 468 21.14 -37.42 27.19
N GLN A 469 21.10 -36.17 26.72
CA GLN A 469 22.32 -35.36 26.63
C GLN A 469 22.79 -34.92 28.03
N SER A 470 24.04 -35.27 28.30
CA SER A 470 25.05 -34.69 29.21
C SER A 470 24.82 -34.65 30.75
N ASN A 471 25.76 -35.33 31.43
CA ASN A 471 26.31 -35.07 32.77
C ASN A 471 25.45 -35.18 34.05
N GLY A 472 24.17 -35.53 33.96
CA GLY A 472 23.39 -35.97 35.13
C GLY A 472 22.87 -37.38 34.87
N GLY A 473 23.21 -38.35 35.72
CA GLY A 473 22.77 -39.74 35.56
C GLY A 473 21.28 -39.85 35.26
N ALA A 474 20.91 -40.68 34.29
CA ALA A 474 19.52 -40.93 33.95
C ALA A 474 18.82 -41.66 35.11
N TYR A 475 17.92 -40.97 35.80
CA TYR A 475 17.03 -41.59 36.79
C TYR A 475 15.71 -41.95 36.11
N ILE A 476 15.51 -43.23 35.77
CA ILE A 476 14.19 -43.75 35.45
C ILE A 476 13.47 -43.98 36.79
N ASN A 477 12.79 -42.95 37.30
CA ASN A 477 12.00 -43.05 38.53
C ASN A 477 10.62 -43.64 38.22
N GLY A 478 10.55 -44.97 38.12
CA GLY A 478 9.28 -45.69 38.17
C GLY A 478 8.76 -45.66 39.60
N ASN A 479 7.90 -44.69 39.93
CA ASN A 479 7.33 -44.56 41.29
C ASN A 479 6.22 -45.60 41.56
N GLY A 480 6.38 -46.81 41.05
CA GLY A 480 5.41 -47.90 41.12
C GLY A 480 5.82 -49.03 40.20
N SER A 481 6.41 -50.09 40.79
CA SER A 481 6.96 -51.28 40.14
C SER A 481 8.20 -51.00 39.28
N GLY A 482 9.28 -51.73 39.54
CA GLY A 482 10.58 -51.52 38.88
C GLY A 482 10.53 -51.66 37.35
N LEU A 483 11.64 -51.32 36.70
CA LEU A 483 11.82 -51.50 35.25
C LEU A 483 11.65 -52.98 34.88
N GLN A 484 10.47 -53.37 34.38
CA GLN A 484 10.22 -54.72 33.88
C GLN A 484 10.79 -54.84 32.47
N HIS A 485 12.01 -55.38 32.36
CA HIS A 485 12.59 -55.75 31.07
C HIS A 485 12.32 -57.23 30.81
N ASN A 486 11.49 -57.53 29.80
CA ASN A 486 11.17 -58.91 29.42
C ASN A 486 12.26 -59.45 28.47
N GLY A 487 13.47 -59.67 29.00
CA GLY A 487 14.65 -60.10 28.25
C GLY A 487 15.97 -59.70 28.92
N ASN A 488 17.10 -59.97 28.27
CA ASN A 488 18.43 -59.64 28.80
C ASN A 488 18.66 -58.13 28.85
N ALA A 489 18.95 -57.57 30.03
CA ALA A 489 19.39 -56.19 30.18
C ALA A 489 20.91 -56.10 29.98
N TYR A 490 21.35 -55.38 28.94
CA TYR A 490 22.77 -55.14 28.67
C TYR A 490 23.14 -53.75 29.17
N PHE A 491 23.97 -53.68 30.21
CA PHE A 491 24.55 -52.43 30.68
C PHE A 491 25.95 -52.26 30.09
N ALA A 492 26.15 -51.25 29.24
CA ALA A 492 27.45 -50.96 28.66
C ALA A 492 28.13 -49.80 29.43
N GLY A 493 29.37 -50.02 29.87
CA GLY A 493 30.18 -49.03 30.61
C GLY A 493 30.56 -49.49 32.03
N GLN A 494 31.43 -48.72 32.71
CA GLN A 494 31.79 -48.99 34.11
C GLN A 494 30.58 -48.70 35.02
N MET A 495 29.94 -49.74 35.54
CA MET A 495 28.93 -49.60 36.60
C MET A 495 29.64 -49.27 37.92
N ASN A 496 29.61 -48.00 38.32
CA ASN A 496 30.37 -47.53 39.50
C ASN A 496 29.70 -47.89 40.84
N ARG A 497 28.40 -48.22 40.83
CA ARG A 497 27.65 -48.66 42.03
C ARG A 497 26.30 -49.28 41.62
N LEU A 498 25.97 -50.45 42.18
CA LEU A 498 24.62 -51.03 42.15
C LEU A 498 24.03 -50.85 43.57
N TRP A 499 22.99 -50.04 43.72
CA TRP A 499 22.38 -49.75 45.02
C TRP A 499 21.01 -50.43 45.10
N ALA A 500 20.86 -51.44 45.94
CA ALA A 500 19.56 -51.90 46.41
C ALA A 500 19.26 -51.17 47.73
N ASN A 501 18.33 -50.22 47.71
CA ASN A 501 17.86 -49.57 48.93
C ASN A 501 16.55 -50.22 49.36
N SER A 502 16.61 -51.16 50.31
CA SER A 502 15.44 -51.59 51.07
C SER A 502 15.58 -51.11 52.51
N ALA A 503 14.87 -50.04 52.84
CA ALA A 503 14.60 -49.67 54.22
C ALA A 503 13.58 -50.67 54.80
N GLY A 504 14.06 -51.86 55.14
CA GLY A 504 13.25 -52.94 55.70
C GLY A 504 14.04 -54.23 55.77
N TRP A 505 14.52 -54.56 56.98
CA TRP A 505 14.95 -55.89 57.42
C TRP A 505 14.07 -56.97 56.75
N VAL A 506 14.54 -58.00 56.04
CA VAL A 506 15.48 -59.09 56.40
C VAL A 506 15.95 -59.73 55.08
N GLY A 507 17.25 -60.07 54.96
CA GLY A 507 17.80 -60.86 53.84
C GLY A 507 18.25 -60.02 52.64
N MET A 508 19.50 -59.55 52.64
CA MET A 508 20.10 -58.90 51.47
C MET A 508 20.66 -59.96 50.51
N PRO A 509 20.44 -59.87 49.18
CA PRO A 509 21.13 -60.73 48.23
C PRO A 509 22.62 -60.40 48.28
N ARG A 510 23.46 -61.38 48.58
CA ARG A 510 24.91 -61.24 48.56
C ARG A 510 25.40 -61.45 47.14
N ILE A 511 26.19 -60.51 46.61
CA ILE A 511 26.86 -60.67 45.31
C ILE A 511 28.15 -61.45 45.57
N PHE A 512 28.19 -62.70 45.12
CA PHE A 512 29.40 -63.52 45.19
C PHE A 512 30.13 -63.44 43.85
N VAL A 513 31.40 -63.05 43.90
CA VAL A 513 32.34 -63.08 42.77
C VAL A 513 33.23 -64.30 42.95
N GLN A 514 33.37 -65.12 41.92
CA GLN A 514 34.04 -66.42 41.94
C GLN A 514 35.44 -66.37 42.60
N GLY A 515 35.70 -67.25 43.57
CA GLY A 515 37.05 -67.48 44.12
C GLY A 515 37.17 -67.75 45.63
N SER A 516 36.15 -67.45 46.44
CA SER A 516 36.13 -67.80 47.87
C SER A 516 34.72 -68.14 48.30
N ASP A 517 34.45 -69.42 48.56
CA ASP A 517 33.19 -69.88 49.15
C ASP A 517 33.29 -69.76 50.68
N PRO A 518 32.59 -68.83 51.35
CA PRO A 518 32.64 -68.70 52.80
C PRO A 518 31.58 -69.59 53.45
N GLY A 519 31.60 -70.89 53.17
CA GLY A 519 31.06 -71.96 54.02
C GLY A 519 29.63 -71.82 54.58
N GLY A 520 28.71 -71.12 53.91
CA GLY A 520 27.32 -70.95 54.36
C GLY A 520 26.33 -71.26 53.24
N ALA A 521 25.34 -72.11 53.53
CA ALA A 521 24.32 -72.52 52.55
C ALA A 521 23.65 -71.31 51.88
N ALA A 522 23.61 -71.32 50.54
CA ALA A 522 22.96 -70.30 49.72
C ALA A 522 21.48 -70.14 50.12
N GLN A 523 21.01 -68.90 50.19
CA GLN A 523 19.61 -68.60 50.45
C GLN A 523 18.91 -68.21 49.15
N ASP A 524 17.59 -68.43 49.09
CA ASP A 524 16.77 -68.08 47.93
C ASP A 524 16.87 -66.58 47.65
N GLY A 525 17.38 -66.23 46.46
CA GLY A 525 17.60 -64.85 46.02
C GLY A 525 19.06 -64.43 45.85
N ASP A 526 20.04 -65.30 46.11
CA ASP A 526 21.46 -65.00 45.87
C ASP A 526 21.81 -64.92 44.37
N LEU A 527 22.49 -63.84 43.96
CA LEU A 527 22.92 -63.61 42.57
C LEU A 527 24.35 -64.12 42.36
N TRP A 528 24.48 -65.18 41.59
CA TRP A 528 25.76 -65.75 41.18
C TRP A 528 26.22 -65.07 39.88
N ILE A 529 27.35 -64.36 39.95
CA ILE A 529 28.06 -63.89 38.76
C ILE A 529 29.05 -65.00 38.39
N TRP A 530 28.71 -65.77 37.36
CA TRP A 530 29.59 -66.79 36.77
C TRP A 530 30.73 -66.17 35.97
#